data_AF-A0A1F5UYT6-F1
#
_entry.id   AF-A0A1F5UYT6-F1
#
_cell.length_a   1.000
_cell.length_b   1.000
_cell.length_c   1.000
_cell.angle_alpha   90.00
_cell.angle_beta   90.00
_cell.angle_gamma   90.00
#
_symmetry.space_group_name_H-M   'P 1'
#
loop_
_entity.id
_entity.type
_entity.pdbx_description
1 polymer ?
#
loop_
_entity_poly.entity_id
_entity_poly.type
_entity_poly.pdbx_seq_one_letter_code
_entity_poly.pdbx_strand_id
1 'polypeptide(L)'
;MVETRDRSVAPTPGWQLIQAFYVLLLGVSAVGFLAPPLDTREGRWGVGLALANLTLVLLGAAVTWFAYRQRQRWAWWVVLATGLCYGLPMTVIDHLLVGWMGPVSVLEFLLLALWAIGLLRGSRAIFGGRRETDGT
;
A
#
# COMPACT_ATOMS: atom_id res chain seq x y z
N MET A 1 14.81 -18.96 35.29
CA MET A 1 14.40 -19.16 33.89
C MET A 1 13.28 -18.16 33.65
N VAL A 2 13.58 -17.02 33.00
CA VAL A 2 12.60 -15.96 32.77
C VAL A 2 11.77 -16.38 31.55
N GLU A 3 10.52 -16.77 31.81
CA GLU A 3 9.54 -17.07 30.78
C GLU A 3 9.18 -15.74 30.10
N THR A 4 9.88 -15.42 29.01
CA THR A 4 9.47 -14.36 28.08
C THR A 4 8.13 -14.75 27.51
N ARG A 5 7.04 -14.36 28.20
CA ARG A 5 5.68 -14.37 27.66
C ARG A 5 5.71 -13.53 26.40
N ASP A 6 5.81 -14.23 25.27
CA ASP A 6 5.63 -13.71 23.93
C ASP A 6 4.16 -13.25 23.87
N ARG A 7 3.90 -12.03 24.34
CA ARG A 7 2.58 -11.40 24.22
C ARG A 7 2.40 -11.17 22.73
N SER A 8 1.80 -12.14 22.05
CA SER A 8 1.42 -12.02 20.65
C SER A 8 0.51 -10.80 20.53
N VAL A 9 1.10 -9.68 20.13
CA VAL A 9 0.36 -8.45 19.92
C VAL A 9 -0.63 -8.74 18.81
N ALA A 10 -1.92 -8.62 19.11
CA ALA A 10 -2.96 -8.85 18.11
C ALA A 10 -2.67 -7.99 16.87
N PRO A 11 -2.74 -8.57 15.66
CA PRO A 11 -2.32 -7.88 14.44
C PRO A 11 -3.12 -6.59 14.22
N THR A 12 -2.50 -5.59 13.60
CA THR A 12 -3.11 -4.28 13.31
C THR A 12 -4.39 -4.41 12.49
N PRO A 13 -5.57 -4.03 13.01
CA PRO A 13 -6.82 -4.09 12.23
C PRO A 13 -6.68 -3.37 10.89
N GLY A 14 -7.14 -4.00 9.80
CA GLY A 14 -7.04 -3.44 8.45
C GLY A 14 -5.74 -3.75 7.72
N TRP A 15 -4.77 -4.45 8.33
CA TRP A 15 -3.54 -4.88 7.64
C TRP A 15 -3.84 -5.75 6.41
N GLN A 16 -4.89 -6.57 6.44
CA GLN A 16 -5.31 -7.39 5.30
C GLN A 16 -5.79 -6.53 4.12
N LEU A 17 -6.41 -5.37 4.39
CA LEU A 17 -6.87 -4.45 3.35
C LEU A 17 -5.69 -3.78 2.65
N ILE A 18 -4.68 -3.37 3.43
CA ILE A 18 -3.41 -2.86 2.88
C ILE A 18 -2.68 -3.94 2.08
N GLN A 19 -2.66 -5.18 2.58
CA GLN A 19 -2.04 -6.28 1.87
C GLN A 19 -2.78 -6.59 0.56
N ALA A 20 -4.12 -6.61 0.58
CA ALA A 20 -4.94 -6.80 -0.61
C ALA A 20 -4.72 -5.68 -1.63
N PHE A 21 -4.61 -4.43 -1.17
CA PHE A 21 -4.23 -3.29 -2.01
C PHE A 21 -2.92 -3.56 -2.77
N TYR A 22 -1.85 -3.95 -2.08
CA TYR A 22 -0.56 -4.23 -2.73
C TYR A 22 -0.64 -5.44 -3.67
N VAL A 23 -1.32 -6.53 -3.28
CA VAL A 23 -1.47 -7.72 -4.13
C VAL A 23 -2.25 -7.40 -5.41
N LEU A 24 -3.33 -6.62 -5.32
CA LEU A 24 -4.09 -6.22 -6.49
C LEU A 24 -3.29 -5.25 -7.38
N LEU A 25 -2.45 -4.40 -6.79
CA LEU A 25 -1.56 -3.50 -7.52
C LEU A 25 -0.47 -4.26 -8.31
N LEU A 26 -0.10 -5.49 -7.93
CA LEU A 26 0.72 -6.39 -8.77
C LEU A 26 0.05 -6.67 -10.11
N GLY A 27 -1.27 -6.88 -10.11
CA GLY A 27 -2.04 -7.12 -11.32
C GLY A 27 -1.96 -5.95 -12.30
N VAL A 28 -1.95 -4.72 -11.77
CA VAL A 28 -1.75 -3.50 -12.57
C VAL A 28 -0.33 -3.46 -13.16
N SER A 29 0.70 -3.83 -12.40
CA SER A 29 2.07 -3.95 -12.95
C SER A 29 2.16 -4.94 -14.11
N ALA A 30 1.45 -6.07 -14.03
CA ALA A 30 1.49 -7.10 -15.07
C ALA A 30 1.00 -6.59 -16.42
N VAL A 31 0.01 -5.68 -16.44
CA VAL A 31 -0.50 -5.06 -17.67
C VAL A 31 0.59 -4.24 -18.38
N GLY A 32 1.43 -3.53 -17.62
CA GLY A 32 2.53 -2.73 -18.15
C GLY A 32 3.61 -3.54 -18.87
N PHE A 33 3.75 -4.84 -18.54
CA PHE A 33 4.65 -5.76 -19.25
C PHE A 33 4.04 -6.34 -20.53
N LEU A 34 2.72 -6.23 -20.71
CA LEU A 34 1.98 -6.88 -21.80
C LEU A 34 1.51 -5.92 -22.89
N ALA A 35 1.46 -4.61 -22.65
CA ALA A 35 0.75 -3.68 -23.52
C ALA A 35 1.56 -3.13 -24.73
N PRO A 36 2.81 -2.64 -24.62
CA PRO A 36 3.55 -2.10 -25.78
C PRO A 36 4.81 -2.92 -26.18
N PRO A 37 5.17 -2.98 -27.47
CA PRO A 37 6.41 -3.59 -27.95
C PRO A 37 7.68 -2.92 -27.37
N LEU A 38 8.65 -3.72 -26.90
CA LEU A 38 9.86 -3.25 -26.19
C LEU A 38 10.84 -2.44 -27.05
N ASP A 39 10.76 -2.56 -28.37
CA ASP A 39 11.54 -1.82 -29.35
C ASP A 39 11.11 -0.35 -29.44
N THR A 40 9.89 -0.03 -29.04
CA THR A 40 9.38 1.35 -29.00
C THR A 40 9.86 2.13 -27.78
N ARG A 41 9.95 3.46 -27.90
CA ARG A 41 10.21 4.34 -26.73
C ARG A 41 9.13 4.16 -25.66
N GLU A 42 7.87 4.05 -26.08
CA GLU A 42 6.72 3.87 -25.19
C GLU A 42 6.78 2.54 -24.44
N GLY A 43 7.17 1.45 -25.11
CA GLY A 43 7.38 0.15 -24.47
C GLY A 43 8.48 0.16 -23.41
N ARG A 44 9.63 0.81 -23.69
CA ARG A 44 10.70 0.95 -22.68
C ARG A 44 10.26 1.77 -21.48
N TRP A 45 9.50 2.85 -21.69
CA TRP A 45 8.96 3.67 -20.60
C TRP A 45 7.90 2.90 -19.80
N GLY A 46 7.01 2.17 -20.48
CA GLY A 46 6.00 1.32 -19.85
C GLY A 46 6.60 0.24 -18.96
N VAL A 47 7.66 -0.43 -19.43
CA VAL A 47 8.41 -1.40 -18.61
C VAL A 47 9.10 -0.75 -17.41
N GLY A 48 9.70 0.44 -17.60
CA GLY A 48 10.27 1.20 -16.49
C GLY A 48 9.25 1.52 -15.40
N LEU A 49 8.05 1.95 -15.81
CA LEU A 49 6.92 2.21 -14.90
C LEU A 49 6.44 0.93 -14.21
N ALA A 50 6.30 -0.16 -14.97
CA ALA A 50 5.87 -1.46 -14.45
C ALA A 50 6.86 -2.02 -13.40
N LEU A 51 8.16 -1.87 -13.64
CA LEU A 51 9.21 -2.24 -12.70
C LEU A 51 9.19 -1.36 -11.44
N ALA A 52 9.05 -0.04 -11.59
CA ALA A 52 8.93 0.87 -10.45
C ALA A 52 7.71 0.52 -9.58
N ASN A 53 6.56 0.26 -10.21
CA ASN A 53 5.35 -0.17 -9.51
C ASN A 53 5.56 -1.53 -8.83
N LEU A 54 6.18 -2.50 -9.50
CA LEU A 54 6.52 -3.80 -8.92
C LEU A 54 7.42 -3.67 -7.68
N THR A 55 8.45 -2.84 -7.74
CA THR A 55 9.33 -2.56 -6.59
C THR A 55 8.55 -1.96 -5.43
N LEU A 56 7.73 -0.93 -5.69
CA LEU A 56 6.90 -0.29 -4.67
C LEU A 56 5.93 -1.29 -4.02
N VAL A 57 5.33 -2.16 -4.83
CA VAL A 57 4.39 -3.18 -4.36
C VAL A 57 5.08 -4.22 -3.48
N LEU A 58 6.24 -4.74 -3.89
CA LEU A 58 6.97 -5.73 -3.10
C LEU A 58 7.44 -5.15 -1.77
N LEU A 59 7.99 -3.93 -1.80
CA LEU A 59 8.40 -3.21 -0.59
C LEU A 59 7.21 -2.92 0.31
N GLY A 60 6.12 -2.42 -0.25
CA GLY A 60 4.90 -2.12 0.49
C GLY A 60 4.25 -3.34 1.12
N ALA A 61 4.19 -4.46 0.39
CA ALA A 61 3.73 -5.75 0.90
C ALA A 61 4.62 -6.27 2.03
N ALA A 62 5.94 -6.18 1.88
CA ALA A 62 6.89 -6.59 2.92
C ALA A 62 6.75 -5.72 4.18
N VAL A 63 6.73 -4.39 4.03
CA VAL A 63 6.51 -3.45 5.15
C VAL A 63 5.17 -3.74 5.83
N THR A 64 4.13 -4.03 5.04
CA THR A 64 2.80 -4.34 5.58
C THR A 64 2.82 -5.61 6.42
N TRP A 65 3.40 -6.67 5.88
CA TRP A 65 3.45 -7.99 6.52
C TRP A 65 4.33 -8.00 7.78
N PHE A 66 5.53 -7.42 7.70
CA PHE A 66 6.54 -7.51 8.76
C PHE A 66 6.47 -6.38 9.79
N ALA A 67 6.04 -5.17 9.42
CA ALA A 67 6.12 -4.01 10.33
C ALA A 67 4.75 -3.41 10.63
N TYR A 68 3.91 -3.16 9.61
CA TYR A 68 2.58 -2.58 9.81
C TYR A 68 1.68 -3.50 10.63
N ARG A 69 1.67 -4.79 10.29
CA ARG A 69 0.92 -5.83 11.03
C ARG A 69 1.32 -5.91 12.51
N GLN A 70 2.58 -5.59 12.82
CA GLN A 70 3.15 -5.58 14.18
C GLN A 70 2.98 -4.23 14.90
N ARG A 71 2.16 -3.32 14.37
CA ARG A 71 1.88 -1.99 14.92
C ARG A 71 3.09 -1.06 15.00
N GLN A 72 4.11 -1.27 14.15
CA GLN A 72 5.24 -0.36 14.10
C GLN A 72 4.81 0.99 13.51
N ARG A 73 5.01 2.08 14.25
CA ARG A 73 4.53 3.42 13.88
C ARG A 73 5.11 3.94 12.57
N TRP A 74 6.41 3.72 12.35
CA TRP A 74 7.07 4.14 11.11
C TRP A 74 6.48 3.45 9.87
N ALA A 75 6.03 2.20 10.00
CA ALA A 75 5.43 1.45 8.90
C ALA A 75 4.09 2.05 8.47
N TRP A 76 3.32 2.62 9.41
CA TRP A 76 2.10 3.36 9.08
C TRP A 76 2.41 4.60 8.23
N TRP A 77 3.46 5.34 8.58
CA TRP A 77 3.91 6.50 7.80
C TRP A 77 4.42 6.11 6.42
N VAL A 78 5.13 4.98 6.29
CA VAL A 78 5.56 4.45 5.00
C VAL A 78 4.36 4.09 4.11
N VAL A 79 3.37 3.37 4.65
CA VAL A 79 2.14 3.04 3.91
C VAL A 79 1.32 4.29 3.58
N LEU A 80 1.32 5.32 4.43
CA LEU A 80 0.71 6.61 4.10
C LEU A 80 1.44 7.28 2.94
N ALA A 81 2.77 7.35 2.99
CA ALA A 81 3.59 7.98 1.97
C ALA A 81 3.41 7.32 0.59
N THR A 82 3.30 5.99 0.53
CA THR A 82 3.06 5.30 -0.75
C THR A 82 1.73 5.70 -1.40
N GLY A 83 0.68 5.91 -0.61
CA GLY A 83 -0.59 6.39 -1.16
C GLY A 83 -0.56 7.88 -1.54
N LEU A 84 0.05 8.73 -0.71
CA LEU A 84 0.09 10.18 -0.95
C LEU A 84 1.04 10.58 -2.08
N CYS A 85 2.19 9.91 -2.20
CA CYS A 85 3.23 10.28 -3.17
C CYS A 85 3.14 9.51 -4.49
N TYR A 86 2.39 8.41 -4.54
CA TYR A 86 2.29 7.58 -5.74
C TYR A 86 0.84 7.28 -6.10
N GLY A 87 0.08 6.62 -5.22
CA GLY A 87 -1.29 6.19 -5.53
C GLY A 87 -2.23 7.33 -5.94
N LEU A 88 -2.38 8.35 -5.09
CA LEU A 88 -3.23 9.51 -5.35
C LEU A 88 -2.75 10.35 -6.55
N PRO A 89 -1.47 10.74 -6.66
CA PRO A 89 -0.98 11.46 -7.82
C PRO A 89 -1.22 10.72 -9.13
N MET A 90 -0.99 9.41 -9.18
CA MET A 90 -1.26 8.61 -10.38
C MET A 90 -2.74 8.59 -10.72
N THR A 91 -3.64 8.31 -9.78
CA THR A 91 -5.10 8.35 -10.04
C THR A 91 -5.57 9.73 -10.51
N VAL A 92 -5.01 10.81 -9.97
CA VAL A 92 -5.32 12.18 -10.42
C VAL A 92 -4.82 12.41 -11.85
N ILE A 93 -3.59 12.00 -12.16
CA ILE A 93 -3.01 12.09 -13.50
C ILE A 93 -3.86 11.30 -14.50
N ASP A 94 -4.19 10.04 -14.18
CA ASP A 94 -4.96 9.17 -15.06
C ASP A 94 -6.37 9.76 -15.29
N HIS A 95 -7.03 10.23 -14.23
CA HIS A 95 -8.37 10.80 -14.35
C HIS A 95 -8.40 12.14 -15.11
N LEU A 96 -7.43 13.02 -14.90
CA LEU A 96 -7.43 14.37 -15.49
C LEU A 96 -6.80 14.42 -16.89
N LEU A 97 -5.76 13.62 -17.14
CA LEU A 97 -4.97 13.69 -18.38
C LEU A 97 -5.36 12.61 -19.39
N VAL A 98 -5.76 11.43 -18.91
CA VAL A 98 -6.13 10.29 -19.77
C VAL A 98 -7.65 10.17 -19.91
N GLY A 99 -8.39 10.71 -18.94
CA GLY A 99 -9.85 10.71 -18.92
C GLY A 99 -10.42 9.44 -18.29
N TRP A 100 -11.74 9.31 -18.30
CA TRP A 100 -12.40 8.15 -17.69
C TRP A 100 -12.15 6.86 -18.49
N MET A 101 -11.28 5.99 -17.99
CA MET A 101 -10.95 4.69 -18.60
C MET A 101 -11.84 3.55 -18.10
N GLY A 102 -13.08 3.84 -17.70
CA GLY A 102 -14.09 2.84 -17.36
C GLY A 102 -13.62 1.87 -16.25
N PRO A 103 -13.42 0.58 -16.54
CA PRO A 103 -13.04 -0.42 -15.54
C PRO A 103 -11.72 -0.13 -14.80
N VAL A 104 -10.75 0.51 -15.45
CA VAL A 104 -9.43 0.80 -14.85
C VAL A 104 -9.56 1.84 -13.75
N SER A 105 -10.30 2.92 -14.01
CA SER A 105 -10.58 3.96 -13.01
C SER A 105 -11.34 3.41 -11.81
N VAL A 106 -12.31 2.51 -12.02
CA VAL A 106 -13.03 1.85 -10.93
C VAL A 106 -12.08 1.02 -10.05
N LEU A 107 -11.13 0.31 -10.66
CA LEU A 107 -10.11 -0.45 -9.93
C LEU A 107 -9.20 0.48 -9.11
N GLU A 108 -8.74 1.59 -9.66
CA GLU A 108 -7.93 2.58 -8.95
C GLU A 108 -8.64 3.16 -7.71
N PHE A 109 -9.90 3.56 -7.86
CA PHE A 109 -10.69 4.05 -6.72
C PHE A 109 -10.91 2.97 -5.67
N LEU A 110 -11.13 1.71 -6.09
CA LEU A 110 -11.24 0.58 -5.17
C LEU A 110 -9.94 0.33 -4.41
N LEU A 111 -8.79 0.40 -5.09
CA LEU A 111 -7.47 0.28 -4.49
C LEU A 111 -7.22 1.40 -3.47
N LEU A 112 -7.54 2.65 -3.82
CA LEU A 112 -7.46 3.79 -2.90
C LEU A 112 -8.38 3.63 -1.69
N ALA A 113 -9.60 3.12 -1.88
CA ALA A 113 -10.53 2.85 -0.79
C ALA A 113 -9.99 1.78 0.16
N LEU A 114 -9.45 0.67 -0.35
CA LEU A 114 -8.81 -0.38 0.46
C LEU A 114 -7.65 0.18 1.27
N TRP A 115 -6.80 0.99 0.63
CA TRP A 115 -5.67 1.67 1.27
C TRP A 115 -6.13 2.61 2.39
N ALA A 116 -7.08 3.50 2.11
CA ALA A 116 -7.58 4.49 3.08
C ALA A 116 -8.26 3.80 4.28
N ILE A 117 -9.13 2.82 4.03
CA ILE A 117 -9.83 2.09 5.10
C ILE A 117 -8.81 1.29 5.93
N GLY A 118 -7.83 0.65 5.29
CA GLY A 118 -6.77 -0.09 5.99
C GLY A 118 -5.95 0.80 6.92
N LEU A 119 -5.59 2.02 6.47
CA LEU A 119 -4.86 3.01 7.26
C LEU A 119 -5.69 3.55 8.43
N LEU A 120 -6.96 3.87 8.20
CA LEU A 120 -7.87 4.37 9.22
C LEU A 120 -8.14 3.34 10.32
N ARG A 121 -8.26 2.06 9.95
CA ARG A 121 -8.42 0.98 10.93
C ARG A 121 -7.14 0.73 11.73
N GLY A 122 -5.98 0.86 11.09
CA GLY A 122 -4.69 0.66 11.75
C GLY A 122 -4.28 1.83 12.65
N SER A 123 -4.66 3.07 12.31
CA SER A 123 -4.25 4.27 13.05
C SER A 123 -4.66 4.21 14.52
N ARG A 124 -5.90 3.79 14.80
CA ARG A 124 -6.40 3.63 16.18
C ARG A 124 -5.59 2.62 16.98
N ALA A 125 -5.20 1.50 16.37
CA ALA A 125 -4.42 0.47 17.06
C ALA A 125 -2.95 0.86 17.27
N ILE A 126 -2.39 1.67 16.36
CA ILE A 126 -0.98 2.09 16.36
C ILE A 126 -0.74 3.32 17.26
N PHE A 127 -1.69 4.25 17.29
CA PHE A 127 -1.57 5.51 18.02
C PHE A 127 -2.48 5.62 19.25
N GLY A 128 -3.53 4.79 19.36
CA GLY A 128 -4.52 4.88 20.44
C GLY A 128 -4.10 4.28 21.79
N GLY A 129 -2.94 3.62 21.89
CA GLY A 129 -2.47 2.98 23.12
C GLY A 129 -1.25 3.69 23.73
N ARG A 130 -1.49 4.71 24.58
CA ARG A 130 -0.58 5.21 25.64
C ARG A 130 -1.24 6.29 26.51
N ARG A 131 -2.29 5.91 27.23
CA ARG A 131 -2.76 6.61 28.43
C ARG A 131 -3.04 5.50 29.45
N GLU A 132 -2.51 5.62 30.67
CA GLU A 132 -2.19 4.53 31.64
C GLU A 132 -0.79 3.96 31.34
N THR A 133 0.30 4.28 32.03
CA THR A 133 0.51 4.58 33.46
C THR A 133 1.78 5.44 33.62
N ASP A 134 1.65 6.72 33.97
CA ASP A 134 2.69 7.50 34.66
C ASP A 134 2.00 8.20 35.83
N GLY A 135 1.46 7.36 36.71
CA GLY A 135 1.02 7.72 38.04
C GLY A 135 1.93 7.03 39.04
N THR A 136 3.14 7.55 39.19
CA THR A 136 3.99 7.39 40.39
C THR A 136 4.88 8.61 40.48
#